data_AF-A0A9Q3K8Y2-F1
#
_entry.id   AF-A0A9Q3K8Y2-F1
#
_cell.length_a   1.000
_cell.length_b   1.000
_cell.length_c   1.000
_cell.angle_alpha   90.00
_cell.angle_beta   90.00
_cell.angle_gamma   90.00
#
_symmetry.space_group_name_H-M   'P 1'
#
loop_
_entity.id
_entity.type
_entity.pdbx_description
1 polymer ?
#
loop_
_entity_poly.entity_id
_entity_poly.type
_entity_poly.pdbx_seq_one_letter_code
_entity_poly.pdbx_strand_id
1 'polypeptide(L)'
;MKEIHGRRNWPWWRSQRIQKYRNDTWIWKKTLSFGNYRYTVDKDPYDWCLRQSKSLIAIDPCITTEMRNHKLLTKIPRDLEHAVKFRFSKEYTLDEISTMLQEVRIRTSIGRYNTHITGDKRENPTLEAKETNDSESEITTGSHNCE
;
A
#
# COMPACT_ATOMS: atom_id res chain seq x y z
N MET A 1 48.54 -25.12 -7.52
CA MET A 1 47.28 -25.72 -7.04
C MET A 1 46.14 -25.01 -7.74
N LYS A 2 45.44 -25.65 -8.69
CA LYS A 2 44.27 -25.06 -9.34
C LYS A 2 43.09 -25.23 -8.38
N GLU A 3 42.57 -24.12 -7.86
CA GLU A 3 41.42 -24.10 -6.96
C GLU A 3 40.24 -24.84 -7.60
N ILE A 4 39.64 -25.74 -6.83
CA ILE A 4 38.50 -26.56 -7.21
C ILE A 4 37.26 -25.67 -7.25
N HIS A 5 37.14 -24.80 -8.26
CA HIS A 5 35.96 -23.97 -8.49
C HIS A 5 34.72 -24.79 -8.93
N GLY A 6 34.85 -26.11 -9.08
CA GLY A 6 33.84 -26.97 -9.71
C GLY A 6 32.81 -27.64 -8.80
N ARG A 7 32.90 -27.55 -7.46
CA ARG A 7 31.95 -28.24 -6.55
C ARG A 7 31.36 -27.31 -5.48
N ARG A 8 30.75 -26.21 -5.90
CA ARG A 8 29.95 -25.38 -4.98
C ARG A 8 28.47 -25.68 -5.16
N ASN A 9 27.76 -25.84 -4.05
CA ASN A 9 26.33 -26.14 -4.04
C ASN A 9 25.50 -24.97 -4.59
N TRP A 10 24.29 -25.25 -5.06
CA TRP A 10 23.40 -24.24 -5.64
C TRP A 10 23.10 -23.06 -4.70
N PRO A 11 22.85 -23.25 -3.39
CA PRO A 11 22.66 -22.15 -2.44
C PRO A 11 23.83 -21.15 -2.44
N TRP A 12 25.07 -21.64 -2.51
CA TRP A 12 26.23 -20.77 -2.57
C TRP A 12 26.25 -19.91 -3.84
N TRP A 13 26.01 -20.51 -5.01
CA TRP A 13 25.95 -19.78 -6.28
C TRP A 13 24.82 -18.74 -6.29
N ARG A 14 23.67 -19.09 -5.71
CA ARG A 14 22.55 -18.17 -5.54
C ARG A 14 22.96 -16.97 -4.68
N SER A 15 23.64 -17.20 -3.56
CA SER A 15 24.14 -16.12 -2.67
C SER A 15 25.15 -15.21 -3.37
N GLN A 16 26.10 -15.76 -4.12
CA GLN A 16 27.08 -14.98 -4.88
C GLN A 16 26.42 -14.12 -5.96
N ARG A 17 25.43 -14.67 -6.66
CA ARG A 17 24.67 -13.92 -7.67
C ARG A 17 23.85 -12.78 -7.03
N ILE A 18 23.24 -13.04 -5.87
CA ILE A 18 22.56 -11.99 -5.11
C ILE A 18 23.57 -10.92 -4.71
N GLN A 19 24.70 -11.29 -4.09
CA GLN A 19 25.71 -10.34 -3.64
C GLN A 19 26.25 -9.45 -4.79
N LYS A 20 26.45 -10.03 -5.98
CA LYS A 20 26.98 -9.30 -7.15
C LYS A 20 25.96 -8.34 -7.78
N TYR A 21 24.69 -8.72 -7.84
CA TYR A 21 23.66 -7.96 -8.58
C TYR A 21 22.65 -7.23 -7.69
N ARG A 22 22.65 -7.47 -6.38
CA ARG A 22 21.84 -6.76 -5.38
C ARG A 22 22.53 -5.45 -5.03
N ASN A 23 22.38 -4.47 -5.90
CA ASN A 23 22.76 -3.08 -5.62
C ASN A 23 21.61 -2.31 -4.94
N ASP A 24 21.92 -1.22 -4.25
CA ASP A 24 20.94 -0.43 -3.50
C ASP A 24 19.84 0.14 -4.39
N THR A 25 20.18 0.54 -5.61
CA THR A 25 19.21 1.01 -6.61
C THR A 25 18.20 -0.08 -6.98
N TRP A 26 18.62 -1.33 -7.11
CA TRP A 26 17.75 -2.46 -7.41
C TRP A 26 16.86 -2.78 -6.21
N ILE A 27 17.40 -2.76 -4.99
CA ILE A 27 16.61 -2.92 -3.76
C ILE A 27 15.55 -1.83 -3.70
N TRP A 28 15.93 -0.57 -3.91
CA TRP A 28 15.00 0.56 -3.91
C TRP A 28 13.89 0.39 -4.96
N LYS A 29 14.24 0.05 -6.21
CA LYS A 29 13.26 -0.24 -7.27
C LYS A 29 12.30 -1.37 -6.90
N LYS A 30 12.80 -2.44 -6.28
CA LYS A 30 11.99 -3.57 -5.81
C LYS A 30 11.06 -3.17 -4.67
N THR A 31 11.57 -2.42 -3.69
CA THR A 31 10.79 -1.88 -2.58
C THR A 31 9.69 -0.95 -3.07
N LEU A 32 9.98 -0.08 -4.05
CA LEU A 32 8.98 0.79 -4.67
C LEU A 32 7.91 -0.01 -5.42
N SER A 33 8.33 -1.02 -6.20
CA SER A 33 7.41 -1.91 -6.91
C SER A 33 6.49 -2.68 -5.97
N PHE A 34 7.02 -3.22 -4.86
CA PHE A 34 6.23 -3.82 -3.78
C PHE A 34 5.30 -2.77 -3.12
N GLY A 35 5.80 -1.55 -2.93
CA GLY A 35 5.08 -0.41 -2.40
C GLY A 35 3.77 -0.13 -3.15
N ASN A 36 3.87 -0.05 -4.47
CA ASN A 36 2.81 0.37 -5.39
C ASN A 36 1.84 -0.78 -5.75
N TYR A 37 2.26 -2.04 -5.62
CA TYR A 37 1.46 -3.17 -6.06
C TYR A 37 0.48 -3.65 -4.98
N ARG A 38 -0.66 -2.96 -4.87
CA ARG A 38 -1.76 -3.35 -3.96
C ARG A 38 -2.59 -4.50 -4.53
N TYR A 39 -3.22 -5.26 -3.63
CA TYR A 39 -4.19 -6.28 -4.00
C TYR A 39 -5.48 -5.65 -4.53
N THR A 40 -6.07 -6.29 -5.53
CA THR A 40 -7.34 -5.91 -6.15
C THR A 40 -8.14 -7.18 -6.44
N VAL A 41 -9.46 -7.13 -6.31
CA VAL A 41 -10.35 -8.32 -6.28
C VAL A 41 -10.47 -9.03 -7.64
N ASP A 42 -10.06 -8.37 -8.71
CA ASP A 42 -9.91 -8.92 -10.06
C ASP A 42 -8.77 -9.95 -10.17
N LYS A 43 -7.76 -9.87 -9.30
CA LYS A 43 -6.59 -10.75 -9.34
C LYS A 43 -6.86 -12.08 -8.64
N ASP A 44 -6.19 -13.12 -9.12
CA ASP A 44 -6.13 -14.38 -8.39
C ASP A 44 -5.37 -14.18 -7.06
N PRO A 45 -5.99 -14.51 -5.90
CA PRO A 45 -5.36 -14.28 -4.60
C PRO A 45 -4.08 -15.08 -4.39
N TYR A 46 -4.03 -16.33 -4.84
CA TYR A 46 -2.88 -17.20 -4.65
C TYR A 46 -1.68 -16.68 -5.44
N ASP A 47 -1.88 -16.39 -6.72
CA ASP A 47 -0.85 -15.82 -7.58
C ASP A 47 -0.34 -14.48 -7.07
N TRP A 48 -1.25 -13.62 -6.61
CA TRP A 48 -0.87 -12.33 -6.03
C TRP A 48 -0.03 -12.52 -4.76
N CYS A 49 -0.49 -13.35 -3.83
CA CYS A 49 0.22 -13.67 -2.59
C CYS A 49 1.62 -14.23 -2.87
N LEU A 50 1.73 -15.17 -3.82
CA LEU A 50 2.99 -15.80 -4.20
C LEU A 50 3.97 -14.79 -4.81
N ARG A 51 3.51 -13.89 -5.69
CA ARG A 51 4.34 -12.85 -6.29
C ARG A 51 4.84 -11.84 -5.26
N GLN A 52 3.98 -11.42 -4.34
CA GLN A 52 4.37 -10.50 -3.27
C GLN A 52 5.33 -11.14 -2.26
N SER A 53 5.09 -12.39 -1.89
CA SER A 53 5.99 -13.19 -1.04
C SER A 53 7.39 -13.31 -1.66
N LYS A 54 7.47 -13.66 -2.95
CA LYS A 54 8.75 -13.72 -3.69
C LYS A 54 9.45 -12.36 -3.75
N SER A 55 8.70 -11.27 -3.91
CA SER A 55 9.24 -9.91 -3.93
C SER A 55 9.81 -9.50 -2.57
N LEU A 56 9.12 -9.83 -1.48
CA LEU A 56 9.60 -9.59 -0.12
C LEU A 56 10.88 -10.37 0.19
N ILE A 57 10.94 -11.66 -0.16
CA ILE A 57 12.15 -12.49 0.02
C ILE A 57 13.32 -11.95 -0.83
N ALA A 58 13.03 -11.36 -1.99
CA ALA A 58 14.05 -10.76 -2.84
C ALA A 58 14.60 -9.44 -2.27
N ILE A 59 13.74 -8.65 -1.61
CA ILE A 59 14.13 -7.41 -0.92
C ILE A 59 14.89 -7.73 0.37
N ASP A 60 14.35 -8.62 1.19
CA ASP A 60 14.90 -9.04 2.48
C ASP A 60 14.92 -10.58 2.58
N PRO A 61 16.07 -11.21 2.31
CA PRO A 61 16.21 -12.65 2.38
C PRO A 61 16.02 -13.24 3.79
N CYS A 62 16.18 -12.43 4.83
CA CYS A 62 16.10 -12.85 6.24
C CYS A 62 14.73 -12.56 6.86
N ILE A 63 13.74 -12.15 6.05
CA ILE A 63 12.40 -11.83 6.54
C ILE A 63 11.73 -13.06 7.17
N THR A 64 11.21 -12.89 8.39
CA THR A 64 10.43 -13.96 9.05
C THR A 64 9.10 -14.18 8.34
N THR A 65 8.55 -15.39 8.46
CA THR A 65 7.23 -15.73 7.91
C THR A 65 6.15 -14.77 8.42
N GLU A 66 6.14 -14.47 9.72
CA GLU A 66 5.20 -13.53 10.34
C GLU A 66 5.32 -12.12 9.77
N MET A 67 6.55 -11.58 9.70
CA MET A 67 6.79 -10.23 9.18
C MET A 67 6.39 -10.14 7.70
N ARG A 68 6.70 -11.17 6.91
CA ARG A 68 6.30 -11.24 5.50
C ARG A 68 4.78 -11.22 5.36
N ASN A 69 4.09 -12.00 6.18
CA ASN A 69 2.64 -12.13 6.11
C ASN A 69 1.94 -10.86 6.61
N HIS A 70 2.47 -10.23 7.66
CA HIS A 70 2.02 -8.91 8.10
C HIS A 70 2.15 -7.87 6.99
N LYS A 71 3.34 -7.77 6.35
CA LYS A 71 3.56 -6.87 5.21
C LYS A 71 2.61 -7.17 4.05
N LEU A 72 2.32 -8.44 3.78
CA LEU A 72 1.39 -8.83 2.75
C LEU A 72 -0.03 -8.35 3.04
N LEU A 73 -0.52 -8.50 4.28
CA LEU A 73 -1.82 -7.99 4.69
C LEU A 73 -1.93 -6.46 4.58
N THR A 74 -0.86 -5.70 4.86
CA THR A 74 -0.88 -4.23 4.69
C THR A 74 -1.05 -3.77 3.23
N LYS A 75 -0.89 -4.68 2.25
CA LYS A 75 -1.08 -4.40 0.82
C LYS A 75 -2.48 -4.70 0.33
N ILE A 76 -3.35 -5.16 1.21
CA ILE A 76 -4.75 -5.47 0.94
C ILE A 76 -5.59 -4.20 1.21
N PRO A 77 -6.68 -3.95 0.47
CA PRO A 77 -7.62 -2.88 0.80
C PRO A 77 -8.16 -3.05 2.23
N ARG A 78 -8.32 -1.95 2.96
CA ARG A 78 -8.65 -1.96 4.40
C ARG A 78 -9.87 -2.82 4.74
N ASP A 79 -10.92 -2.74 3.93
CA ASP A 79 -12.16 -3.49 4.16
C ASP A 79 -11.92 -5.01 4.07
N LEU A 80 -11.09 -5.42 3.12
CA LEU A 80 -10.73 -6.82 2.93
C LEU A 80 -9.69 -7.26 3.97
N GLU A 81 -8.76 -6.39 4.35
CA GLU A 81 -7.80 -6.62 5.42
C GLU A 81 -8.52 -6.92 6.74
N HIS A 82 -9.54 -6.14 7.11
CA HIS A 82 -10.34 -6.41 8.30
C HIS A 82 -11.06 -7.75 8.20
N ALA A 83 -11.78 -8.00 7.10
CA ALA A 83 -12.52 -9.25 6.90
C ALA A 83 -11.63 -10.50 7.00
N VAL A 84 -10.36 -10.37 6.60
CA VAL A 84 -9.37 -11.45 6.57
C VAL A 84 -8.64 -11.56 7.91
N LYS A 85 -8.26 -10.45 8.56
CA LYS A 85 -7.58 -10.43 9.88
C LYS A 85 -8.39 -11.10 10.99
N PHE A 86 -9.71 -10.91 11.03
CA PHE A 86 -10.56 -11.50 12.07
C PHE A 86 -10.63 -13.04 12.01
N ARG A 87 -10.15 -13.65 10.92
CA ARG A 87 -10.25 -15.09 10.68
C ARG A 87 -8.97 -15.86 11.01
N PHE A 88 -7.86 -15.18 11.30
CA PHE A 88 -6.59 -15.84 11.58
C PHE A 88 -6.29 -15.96 13.08
N SER A 89 -5.61 -17.06 13.41
CA SER A 89 -4.80 -17.15 14.63
C SER A 89 -3.49 -16.36 14.45
N LYS A 90 -2.68 -16.23 15.51
CA LYS A 90 -1.44 -15.41 15.54
C LYS A 90 -0.42 -15.81 14.47
N GLU A 91 -0.40 -17.09 14.09
CA GLU A 91 0.44 -17.65 13.05
C GLU A 91 -0.44 -18.10 11.88
N TYR A 92 -0.24 -17.50 10.71
CA TYR A 92 -0.95 -17.86 9.49
C TYR A 92 0.06 -18.04 8.37
N THR A 93 -0.21 -18.99 7.48
CA THR A 93 0.60 -19.36 6.32
C THR A 93 0.15 -18.59 5.07
N LEU A 94 0.98 -18.59 4.02
CA LEU A 94 0.61 -17.94 2.75
C LEU A 94 -0.68 -18.54 2.16
N ASP A 95 -0.83 -19.86 2.31
CA ASP A 95 -1.95 -20.63 1.78
C ASP A 95 -3.26 -20.24 2.47
N GLU A 96 -3.24 -20.14 3.79
CA GLU A 96 -4.38 -19.66 4.58
C GLU A 96 -4.78 -18.24 4.20
N ILE A 97 -3.80 -17.34 3.96
CA ILE A 97 -4.12 -15.97 3.48
C ILE A 97 -4.81 -16.01 2.13
N SER A 98 -4.28 -16.82 1.20
CA SER A 98 -4.86 -16.91 -0.15
C SER A 98 -6.26 -17.54 -0.14
N THR A 99 -6.47 -18.58 0.68
CA THR A 99 -7.76 -19.25 0.84
C THR A 99 -8.78 -18.30 1.43
N MET A 100 -8.43 -17.53 2.47
CA MET A 100 -9.33 -16.54 3.06
C MET A 100 -9.67 -15.41 2.10
N LEU A 101 -8.69 -14.92 1.34
CA LEU A 101 -8.94 -13.89 0.32
C LEU A 101 -9.87 -14.41 -0.78
N GLN A 102 -9.68 -15.65 -1.21
CA GLN A 102 -10.54 -16.30 -2.18
C GLN A 102 -11.96 -16.49 -1.61
N GLU A 103 -12.07 -16.89 -0.35
CA GLU A 103 -13.36 -17.05 0.31
C GLU A 103 -14.12 -15.73 0.43
N VAL A 104 -13.46 -14.66 0.90
CA VAL A 104 -14.09 -13.34 1.01
C VAL A 104 -14.44 -12.81 -0.37
N ARG A 105 -13.59 -13.02 -1.39
CA ARG A 105 -13.88 -12.69 -2.78
C ARG A 105 -15.13 -13.40 -3.32
N ILE A 106 -15.32 -14.68 -3.00
CA ILE A 106 -16.47 -15.47 -3.48
C ILE A 106 -17.74 -15.13 -2.70
N ARG A 107 -17.66 -15.07 -1.37
CA ARG A 107 -18.81 -14.96 -0.46
C ARG A 107 -19.26 -13.52 -0.24
N THR A 108 -18.44 -12.53 -0.59
CA THR A 108 -18.75 -11.13 -0.37
C THR A 108 -18.51 -10.28 -1.63
N SER A 109 -19.25 -9.19 -1.77
CA SER A 109 -19.00 -8.15 -2.78
C SER A 109 -17.94 -7.13 -2.34
N ILE A 110 -17.25 -7.36 -1.22
CA ILE A 110 -16.26 -6.43 -0.65
C ILE A 110 -15.11 -6.23 -1.64
N GLY A 111 -14.77 -4.97 -1.90
CA GLY A 111 -13.71 -4.59 -2.83
C GLY A 111 -14.07 -4.71 -4.32
N ARG A 112 -15.30 -5.13 -4.66
CA ARG A 112 -15.86 -5.00 -6.00
C ARG A 112 -16.51 -3.62 -6.11
N TYR A 113 -15.71 -2.58 -6.33
CA TYR A 113 -16.27 -1.31 -6.75
C TYR A 113 -16.71 -1.46 -8.21
N ASN A 114 -18.02 -1.36 -8.46
CA ASN A 114 -18.49 -1.11 -9.82
C ASN A 114 -17.88 0.23 -10.25
N THR A 115 -17.12 0.24 -11.34
CA THR A 115 -16.56 1.46 -11.96
C THR A 115 -17.61 2.40 -12.55
N HIS A 116 -18.86 2.31 -12.10
CA HIS A 116 -20.00 3.12 -12.55
C HIS A 116 -20.91 3.53 -11.40
N ILE A 117 -20.39 4.16 -10.33
CA ILE A 117 -21.21 5.02 -9.47
C ILE A 117 -20.42 6.30 -9.16
N THR A 118 -20.88 7.36 -9.86
CA THR A 118 -20.83 8.81 -9.56
C THR A 118 -19.48 9.47 -9.39
N GLY A 119 -19.18 10.37 -10.35
CA GLY A 119 -18.41 11.56 -10.05
C GLY A 119 -19.14 12.36 -8.97
N ASP A 120 -18.54 12.40 -7.79
CA ASP A 120 -18.83 13.41 -6.78
C ASP A 120 -17.77 14.50 -6.95
N LYS A 121 -18.13 15.52 -7.73
CA LYS A 121 -17.38 16.78 -7.77
C LYS A 121 -17.50 17.38 -6.37
N ARG A 122 -16.49 17.17 -5.54
CA ARG A 122 -16.24 18.06 -4.41
C ARG A 122 -15.78 19.39 -4.98
N GLU A 123 -16.75 20.21 -5.36
CA GLU A 123 -16.55 21.64 -5.58
C GLU A 123 -16.14 22.23 -4.23
N ASN A 124 -14.90 22.71 -4.15
CA ASN A 124 -14.49 23.59 -3.06
C ASN A 124 -15.36 24.85 -3.15
N PRO A 125 -16.05 25.28 -2.08
CA PRO A 125 -16.61 26.60 -2.07
C PRO A 125 -15.44 27.59 -1.99
N THR A 126 -15.11 28.19 -3.13
CA THR A 126 -14.33 29.43 -3.19
C THR A 126 -15.05 30.45 -2.31
N LEU A 127 -14.39 30.89 -1.25
CA LEU A 127 -14.82 32.02 -0.46
C LEU A 127 -14.72 33.27 -1.36
N GLU A 128 -15.83 33.62 -2.02
CA GLU A 128 -15.98 34.92 -2.64
C GLU A 128 -16.03 35.98 -1.54
N ALA A 129 -14.95 36.76 -1.45
CA ALA A 129 -14.97 38.04 -0.76
C ALA A 129 -15.93 38.96 -1.54
N LYS A 130 -17.15 39.10 -1.03
CA LYS A 130 -18.06 40.16 -1.49
C LYS A 130 -17.56 41.48 -0.92
N GLU A 131 -16.89 42.25 -1.76
CA GLU A 131 -16.73 43.69 -1.57
C GLU A 131 -18.12 44.33 -1.62
N THR A 132 -18.64 44.73 -0.46
CA THR A 132 -19.81 45.60 -0.36
C THR A 132 -19.35 47.04 -0.45
N ASN A 133 -19.50 47.64 -1.63
CA ASN A 133 -19.59 49.09 -1.78
C ASN A 133 -21.08 49.44 -1.83
N ASP A 134 -21.56 50.19 -0.84
CA ASP A 134 -22.60 51.19 -1.09
C ASP A 134 -22.43 52.34 -0.08
N SER A 135 -22.23 53.52 -0.65
CA SER A 135 -22.39 54.85 -0.05
C SER A 135 -23.89 55.00 0.31
N GLU A 136 -24.36 55.71 1.32
CA GLU A 136 -24.13 57.10 1.68
C GLU A 136 -25.13 57.38 2.84
N SER A 137 -24.71 58.02 3.92
CA SER A 137 -25.51 59.05 4.60
C SER A 137 -24.70 59.65 5.76
N GLU A 138 -24.43 60.95 5.64
CA GLU A 138 -24.10 61.91 6.69
C GLU A 138 -24.94 61.65 7.97
N ILE A 139 -24.58 62.06 9.20
CA ILE A 139 -24.26 63.42 9.62
C ILE A 139 -23.68 63.45 11.07
N THR A 140 -22.79 64.41 11.31
CA THR A 140 -22.59 65.23 12.55
C THR A 140 -21.99 64.66 13.86
N THR A 141 -20.78 65.20 14.14
CA THR A 141 -20.28 65.83 15.39
C THR A 141 -20.19 65.06 16.71
N GLY A 142 -18.98 65.01 17.26
CA GLY A 142 -18.74 64.82 18.70
C GLY A 142 -17.27 64.67 19.06
N SER A 143 -16.58 65.79 19.33
CA SER A 143 -15.28 65.83 20.01
C SER A 143 -15.29 65.06 21.33
N HIS A 144 -14.23 64.30 21.64
CA HIS A 144 -13.51 64.43 22.92
C HIS A 144 -12.15 63.71 22.91
N ASN A 145 -11.14 64.43 23.39
CA ASN A 145 -9.77 64.01 23.66
C ASN A 145 -9.68 62.94 24.75
N CYS A 146 -8.64 62.10 24.69
CA CYS A 146 -7.96 61.62 25.88
C CYS A 146 -6.44 61.72 25.68
N GLU A 147 -5.79 62.27 26.70
CA GLU A 147 -4.35 62.37 26.95
C GLU A 147 -3.60 61.03 26.88
#